data_AF-A0A920PW90-F1
#
_entry.id   AF-A0A920PW90-F1
#
_cell.length_a   1.000
_cell.length_b   1.000
_cell.length_c   1.000
_cell.angle_alpha   90.00
_cell.angle_beta   90.00
_cell.angle_gamma   90.00
#
_symmetry.space_group_name_H-M   'P 1'
#
loop_
_entity.id
_entity.type
_entity.pdbx_description
1 polymer ?
#
loop_
_entity_poly.entity_id
_entity_poly.type
_entity_poly.pdbx_seq_one_letter_code
_entity_poly.pdbx_strand_id
1 'polypeptide(L)'
;MAWQKLIRVRPGSKSLGLAQDRTKEKHFLTDNHIPVTKYAVIKNPSELGEVQLELPWIVKTATLGYDGHGQWRISNRHGIAGTEKALKGDGPWVVEQVVPYKIELSVVVGIRWSKQIRNFPAN
;
A
#
# COMPACT_ATOMS: atom_id res chain seq x y z
N MET A 1 -2.34 -5.10 -21.52
CA MET A 1 -1.44 -6.29 -21.48
C MET A 1 -1.01 -6.80 -22.88
N ALA A 2 -1.09 -6.01 -23.97
CA ALA A 2 -0.67 -6.46 -25.32
C ALA A 2 0.68 -5.88 -25.80
N TRP A 3 0.97 -4.61 -25.53
CA TRP A 3 2.12 -3.89 -26.10
C TRP A 3 3.50 -4.32 -25.58
N GLN A 4 3.61 -4.78 -24.33
CA GLN A 4 4.89 -5.28 -23.80
C GLN A 4 5.40 -6.52 -24.54
N LYS A 5 4.53 -7.26 -25.24
CA LYS A 5 4.93 -8.41 -26.07
C LYS A 5 5.54 -7.98 -27.42
N LEU A 6 5.29 -6.74 -27.84
CA LEU A 6 5.73 -6.20 -29.13
C LEU A 6 6.97 -5.31 -29.01
N ILE A 7 7.08 -4.56 -27.92
CA ILE A 7 8.22 -3.67 -27.65
C ILE A 7 8.75 -3.86 -26.23
N ARG A 8 10.07 -3.73 -26.07
CA ARG A 8 10.73 -3.93 -24.77
C ARG A 8 10.41 -2.75 -23.85
N VAL A 9 9.74 -3.03 -22.73
CA VAL A 9 9.44 -2.06 -21.67
C VAL A 9 10.10 -2.51 -20.36
N ARG A 10 10.72 -1.57 -19.63
CA ARG A 10 11.36 -1.80 -18.32
C ARG A 10 11.03 -0.62 -17.36
N PRO A 11 10.68 -0.89 -16.09
CA PRO A 11 10.32 -2.19 -15.54
C PRO A 11 9.08 -2.77 -16.25
N GLY A 12 8.92 -4.10 -16.20
CA GLY A 12 7.79 -4.76 -16.87
C GLY A 12 6.46 -4.46 -16.19
N SER A 13 5.34 -4.66 -16.90
CA SER A 13 3.99 -4.35 -16.41
C SER A 13 3.63 -5.03 -15.08
N LYS A 14 4.18 -6.22 -14.80
CA LYS A 14 4.02 -6.91 -13.50
C LYS A 14 4.49 -6.03 -12.33
N SER A 15 5.62 -5.35 -12.48
CA SER A 15 6.17 -4.49 -11.42
C SER A 15 5.24 -3.32 -11.13
N LEU A 16 4.79 -2.64 -12.19
CA LEU A 16 3.85 -1.52 -12.06
C LEU A 16 2.51 -1.99 -11.50
N GLY A 17 2.00 -3.12 -11.99
CA GLY A 17 0.74 -3.71 -11.56
C GLY A 17 0.71 -4.09 -10.08
N LEU A 18 1.86 -4.50 -9.52
CA LEU A 18 2.03 -4.75 -8.09
C LEU A 18 2.10 -3.44 -7.30
N ALA A 19 2.97 -2.51 -7.71
CA ALA A 19 3.22 -1.27 -6.96
C ALA A 19 2.04 -0.28 -6.95
N GLN A 20 1.17 -0.31 -7.97
CA GLN A 20 0.03 0.62 -8.06
C GLN A 20 -1.17 0.25 -7.17
N ASP A 21 -1.14 -0.93 -6.52
CA ASP A 21 -2.25 -1.47 -5.73
C ASP A 21 -1.73 -1.98 -4.39
N ARG A 22 -2.03 -1.26 -3.31
CA ARG A 22 -1.58 -1.57 -1.94
C ARG A 22 -2.01 -2.95 -1.49
N THR A 23 -3.15 -3.46 -1.95
CA THR A 23 -3.58 -4.83 -1.61
C THR A 23 -2.61 -5.84 -2.21
N LYS A 24 -2.28 -5.68 -3.50
CA LYS A 24 -1.33 -6.56 -4.19
C LYS A 24 0.09 -6.43 -3.64
N GLU A 25 0.51 -5.20 -3.34
CA GLU A 25 1.82 -4.93 -2.73
C GLU A 25 1.94 -5.63 -1.37
N LYS A 26 0.98 -5.45 -0.47
CA LYS A 26 1.00 -6.08 0.86
C LYS A 26 0.99 -7.60 0.78
N HIS A 27 0.14 -8.19 -0.07
CA HIS A 27 0.17 -9.64 -0.28
C HIS A 27 1.53 -10.10 -0.79
N PHE A 28 2.07 -9.45 -1.83
CA PHE A 28 3.38 -9.81 -2.40
C PHE A 28 4.50 -9.75 -1.36
N LEU A 29 4.57 -8.69 -0.56
CA LEU A 29 5.59 -8.55 0.49
C LEU A 29 5.41 -9.61 1.58
N THR A 30 4.18 -9.86 2.01
CA THR A 30 3.85 -10.87 3.04
C THR A 30 4.22 -12.28 2.57
N ASP A 31 3.84 -12.66 1.35
CA ASP A 31 4.13 -13.96 0.73
C ASP A 31 5.64 -14.21 0.57
N ASN A 32 6.43 -13.13 0.46
CA ASN A 32 7.89 -13.18 0.39
C ASN A 32 8.56 -12.96 1.76
N HIS A 33 7.81 -13.04 2.87
CA HIS A 33 8.31 -12.89 4.24
C HIS A 33 9.00 -11.55 4.51
N ILE A 34 8.65 -10.50 3.76
CA ILE A 34 9.11 -9.13 4.01
C ILE A 34 8.19 -8.51 5.07
N PRO A 35 8.72 -8.00 6.20
CA PRO A 35 7.90 -7.41 7.23
C PRO A 35 7.08 -6.23 6.72
N VAL A 36 5.78 -6.26 6.99
CA VAL A 36 4.85 -5.16 6.75
C VAL A 36 4.07 -4.86 8.02
N THR A 37 3.55 -3.64 8.16
CA THR A 37 2.59 -3.36 9.23
C THR A 37 1.38 -4.28 9.13
N LYS A 38 0.77 -4.63 10.28
CA LYS A 38 -0.49 -5.35 10.31
C LYS A 38 -1.55 -4.57 9.53
N TYR A 39 -2.27 -5.27 8.67
CA TYR A 39 -3.25 -4.65 7.80
C TYR A 39 -4.48 -5.55 7.63
N ALA A 40 -5.60 -4.91 7.28
CA ALA A 40 -6.82 -5.56 6.83
C ALA A 40 -7.27 -4.92 5.52
N VAL A 41 -7.86 -5.70 4.63
CA VAL A 41 -8.43 -5.21 3.37
C VAL A 41 -9.94 -5.18 3.53
N ILE A 42 -10.53 -4.03 3.30
CA ILE A 42 -11.99 -3.86 3.31
C ILE A 42 -12.48 -3.49 1.92
N LYS A 43 -13.62 -4.07 1.53
CA LYS A 43 -14.27 -3.77 0.23
C LYS A 43 -15.38 -2.76 0.39
N ASN A 44 -16.00 -2.70 1.56
CA ASN A 44 -17.08 -1.78 1.88
C ASN A 44 -16.71 -0.95 3.12
N PRO A 45 -17.08 0.35 3.16
CA PRO A 45 -16.82 1.18 4.34
C PRO A 45 -17.39 0.58 5.63
N SER A 46 -18.55 -0.08 5.57
CA SER A 46 -19.21 -0.73 6.71
C SER A 46 -18.38 -1.84 7.38
N GLU A 47 -17.37 -2.38 6.71
CA GLU A 47 -16.47 -3.40 7.26
C GLU A 47 -15.44 -2.79 8.24
N LEU A 48 -15.32 -1.45 8.33
CA LEU A 48 -14.38 -0.79 9.25
C LEU A 48 -14.62 -1.18 10.72
N GLY A 49 -15.88 -1.34 11.13
CA GLY A 49 -16.23 -1.76 12.49
C GLY A 49 -15.79 -3.20 12.84
N GLU A 50 -15.54 -4.03 11.82
CA GLU A 50 -15.18 -5.45 11.97
C GLU A 50 -13.65 -5.67 12.00
N VAL A 51 -12.86 -4.63 11.72
CA VAL A 51 -11.39 -4.73 11.66
C VAL A 51 -10.81 -5.04 13.04
N GLN A 52 -10.15 -6.19 13.14
CA GLN A 52 -9.52 -6.69 14.37
C GLN A 52 -8.04 -6.27 14.49
N LEU A 53 -7.77 -4.98 14.31
CA LEU A 53 -6.44 -4.38 14.50
C LEU A 53 -6.47 -3.41 15.69
N GLU A 54 -5.34 -3.28 16.39
CA GLU A 54 -5.23 -2.27 17.43
C GLU A 54 -5.16 -0.87 16.80
N LEU A 55 -5.82 0.09 17.42
CA LEU A 55 -5.73 1.51 17.05
C LEU A 55 -4.38 2.09 17.51
N PRO A 56 -3.85 3.13 16.83
CA PRO A 56 -4.50 3.89 15.76
C PRO A 56 -4.31 3.28 14.37
N TRP A 57 -5.21 3.62 13.43
CA TRP A 57 -5.18 3.14 12.05
C TRP A 57 -4.94 4.26 11.05
N ILE A 58 -4.44 3.89 9.87
CA ILE A 58 -4.51 4.69 8.65
C ILE A 58 -5.25 3.87 7.60
N VAL A 59 -6.43 4.33 7.20
CA VAL A 59 -7.21 3.74 6.09
C VAL A 59 -6.73 4.38 4.80
N LYS A 60 -6.38 3.58 3.80
CA LYS A 60 -5.82 4.05 2.52
C LYS A 60 -6.60 3.47 1.34
N THR A 61 -6.85 4.24 0.28
CA THR A 61 -7.33 3.67 -0.98
C THR A 61 -6.29 2.68 -1.52
N ALA A 62 -6.74 1.54 -2.07
CA ALA A 62 -5.81 0.55 -2.59
C ALA A 62 -5.00 1.11 -3.78
N THR A 63 -5.64 1.89 -4.64
CA THR A 63 -5.02 2.51 -5.83
C THR A 63 -5.13 4.03 -5.77
N LEU A 64 -4.39 4.72 -6.65
CA LEU A 64 -4.49 6.16 -6.93
C LEU A 64 -4.24 7.12 -5.73
N GLY A 65 -3.81 6.62 -4.58
CA GLY A 65 -3.36 7.46 -3.46
C GLY A 65 -1.92 7.97 -3.64
N TYR A 66 -1.71 9.28 -3.49
CA TYR A 66 -0.43 10.00 -3.57
C TYR A 66 -0.44 11.19 -2.60
N ASP A 67 0.70 11.65 -2.09
CA ASP A 67 0.83 12.86 -1.23
C ASP A 67 -0.22 13.01 -0.11
N GLY A 68 -0.60 11.89 0.53
CA GLY A 68 -1.64 11.87 1.57
C GLY A 68 -3.08 11.81 1.06
N HIS A 69 -3.32 12.03 -0.23
CA HIS A 69 -4.63 11.79 -0.86
C HIS A 69 -5.04 10.33 -0.75
N GLY A 70 -6.34 10.13 -0.50
CA GLY A 70 -6.91 8.80 -0.30
C GLY A 70 -6.50 8.15 1.02
N GLN A 71 -6.17 8.94 2.05
CA GLN A 71 -5.78 8.44 3.37
C GLN A 71 -6.58 9.11 4.49
N TRP A 72 -7.01 8.33 5.47
CA TRP A 72 -7.75 8.79 6.65
C TRP A 72 -7.14 8.17 7.91
N ARG A 73 -6.78 9.01 8.88
CA ARG A 73 -6.25 8.54 10.17
C ARG A 73 -7.38 8.38 11.18
N ILE A 74 -7.45 7.22 11.82
CA ILE A 74 -8.41 6.93 12.89
C ILE A 74 -7.63 6.71 14.20
N SER A 75 -7.68 7.69 15.10
CA SER A 75 -6.91 7.65 16.35
C SER A 75 -7.60 6.86 17.46
N ASN A 76 -8.92 6.75 17.43
CA ASN A 76 -9.74 6.05 18.42
C ASN A 76 -11.06 5.56 17.79
N ARG A 77 -11.83 4.75 18.52
CA ARG A 77 -13.08 4.15 18.03
C ARG A 77 -14.14 5.16 17.59
N HIS A 78 -14.18 6.36 18.17
CA HIS A 78 -15.15 7.38 17.78
C HIS A 78 -14.93 7.92 16.36
N GLY A 79 -13.71 7.79 15.82
CA GLY A 79 -13.38 8.21 14.45
C GLY A 79 -13.84 7.24 13.36
N ILE A 80 -14.30 6.04 13.72
CA ILE A 80 -14.69 4.99 12.77
C ILE A 80 -15.91 5.43 11.96
N ALA A 81 -17.04 5.73 12.61
CA ALA A 81 -18.28 6.11 11.94
C ALA A 81 -18.14 7.38 11.08
N GLY A 82 -17.26 8.30 11.48
CA GLY A 82 -16.94 9.49 10.68
C GLY A 82 -16.18 9.13 9.40
N THR A 83 -15.21 8.22 9.51
CA THR A 83 -14.43 7.74 8.36
C THR A 83 -15.27 6.90 7.41
N GLU A 84 -16.13 6.01 7.92
CA GLU A 84 -17.08 5.22 7.13
C GLU A 84 -17.90 6.09 6.17
N LYS A 85 -18.40 7.24 6.64
CA LYS A 85 -19.15 8.20 5.82
C LYS A 85 -18.28 8.99 4.84
N ALA A 86 -16.99 9.15 5.15
CA ALA A 86 -16.05 9.91 4.33
C ALA A 86 -15.45 9.08 3.19
N LEU A 87 -15.38 7.75 3.34
CA LEU A 87 -14.96 6.85 2.27
C LEU A 87 -15.97 6.92 1.12
N LYS A 88 -15.46 7.18 -0.08
CA LYS A 88 -16.25 7.30 -1.32
C LYS A 88 -15.61 6.50 -2.44
N GLY A 89 -16.43 6.10 -3.41
CA GLY A 89 -16.02 5.33 -4.57
C GLY A 89 -16.06 3.83 -4.33
N ASP A 90 -15.70 3.08 -5.36
CA ASP A 90 -15.58 1.63 -5.28
C ASP A 90 -14.20 1.30 -4.70
N GLY A 91 -14.18 0.58 -3.58
CA GLY A 91 -12.96 0.14 -2.92
C GLY A 91 -12.06 -0.75 -3.82
N PRO A 92 -11.08 -1.46 -3.25
CA PRO A 92 -10.89 -1.69 -1.83
C PRO A 92 -10.08 -0.59 -1.12
N TRP A 93 -10.14 -0.61 0.21
CA TRP A 93 -9.26 0.14 1.10
C TRP A 93 -8.39 -0.81 1.92
N VAL A 94 -7.20 -0.36 2.25
CA VAL A 94 -6.26 -1.06 3.15
C VAL A 94 -6.24 -0.29 4.46
N VAL A 95 -6.66 -0.95 5.53
CA VAL A 95 -6.58 -0.44 6.91
C VAL A 95 -5.26 -0.90 7.49
N GLU A 96 -4.35 0.03 7.77
CA GLU A 96 -3.02 -0.26 8.31
C GLU A 96 -2.93 0.18 9.77
N GLN A 97 -2.41 -0.68 10.65
CA GLN A 97 -2.06 -0.28 12.00
C GLN A 97 -0.87 0.70 11.95
N VAL A 98 -0.98 1.79 12.70
CA VAL A 98 0.13 2.74 12.86
C VAL A 98 1.26 2.07 13.62
N VAL A 99 2.45 2.06 13.03
CA VAL A 99 3.66 1.54 13.65
C VAL A 99 4.41 2.70 14.33
N PRO A 100 4.86 2.54 15.58
CA PRO A 100 5.78 3.51 16.17
C PRO A 100 7.15 3.38 15.51
N TYR A 101 7.65 4.46 14.90
CA TYR A 101 8.99 4.54 14.33
C TYR A 101 9.65 5.86 14.72
N LYS A 102 11.00 5.87 14.74
CA LYS A 102 11.79 7.07 15.04
C LYS A 102 12.19 7.84 13.80
N ILE A 103 12.54 7.10 12.74
CA ILE A 103 12.97 7.63 11.45
C ILE A 103 12.38 6.76 10.35
N GLU A 104 12.13 7.37 9.20
CA GLU A 104 11.79 6.69 7.96
C GLU A 104 13.01 6.74 7.05
N LEU A 105 13.30 5.65 6.36
CA LEU A 105 14.43 5.54 5.44
C LEU A 105 13.95 5.00 4.11
N SER A 106 14.56 5.47 3.02
CA SER A 106 14.30 4.94 1.67
C SER A 106 15.60 4.57 0.96
N VAL A 107 15.59 3.46 0.21
CA VAL A 107 16.74 3.00 -0.57
C VAL A 107 16.33 2.89 -2.04
N VAL A 108 17.07 3.58 -2.91
CA VAL A 108 16.89 3.48 -4.36
C VAL A 108 17.82 2.40 -4.91
N VAL A 109 17.28 1.49 -5.74
CA VAL A 109 18.03 0.40 -6.36
C VAL A 109 17.85 0.42 -7.88
N GLY A 110 18.96 0.47 -8.61
CA GLY A 110 19.00 0.34 -10.06
C GLY A 110 19.43 -1.07 -10.49
N ILE A 111 18.73 -1.66 -11.45
CA ILE A 111 19.04 -2.98 -12.01
C ILE A 111 19.23 -2.87 -13.51
N ARG A 112 20.44 -3.17 -14.01
CA ARG A 112 20.73 -3.20 -15.45
C ARG A 112 20.14 -4.43 -16.13
N TRP A 113 20.03 -4.40 -17.45
CA TRP A 113 19.62 -5.58 -18.25
C TRP A 113 20.56 -6.79 -18.04
N SER A 114 21.84 -6.53 -17.75
CA SER A 114 22.85 -7.53 -17.40
C SER A 114 22.68 -8.12 -15.99
N LYS A 115 21.61 -7.76 -15.27
CA LYS A 115 21.34 -8.09 -13.86
C LYS A 115 22.35 -7.50 -12.87
N GLN A 116 23.21 -6.57 -13.30
CA GLN A 116 24.03 -5.81 -12.37
C GLN A 116 23.14 -4.90 -11.51
N ILE A 117 23.30 -5.00 -10.19
CA ILE A 117 22.54 -4.23 -9.20
C ILE A 117 23.45 -3.12 -8.63
N ARG A 118 22.90 -1.91 -8.48
CA ARG A 118 23.51 -0.79 -7.76
C ARG A 118 22.48 -0.21 -6.81
N ASN A 119 22.85 -0.05 -5.54
CA ASN A 119 22.05 0.65 -4.54
C ASN A 119 22.65 2.02 -4.24
N PHE A 120 21.79 3.00 -3.99
CA PHE A 120 22.18 4.28 -3.45
C PHE A 120 22.17 4.22 -1.91
N PRO A 121 22.90 5.11 -1.20
CA PRO A 121 22.75 5.26 0.24
C PRO A 121 21.30 5.55 0.62
N ALA A 122 20.89 5.17 1.82
CA ALA A 122 19.57 5.49 2.33
C ALA A 122 19.43 7.01 2.53
N ASN A 123 18.28 7.56 2.14
CA ASN A 123 17.84 8.91 2.53
C ASN A 123 17.04 8.82 3.83
#